data_AF-A0AAJ2WIA0-F1
#
_entry.id   AF-A0AAJ2WIA0-F1
#
_cell.length_a   1.000
_cell.length_b   1.000
_cell.length_c   1.000
_cell.angle_alpha   90.00
_cell.angle_beta   90.00
_cell.angle_gamma   90.00
#
_symmetry.space_group_name_H-M   'P 1'
#
loop_
_entity.id
_entity.type
_entity.pdbx_description
1 polymer ?
#
loop_
_entity_poly.entity_id
_entity_poly.type
_entity_poly.pdbx_seq_one_letter_code
_entity_poly.pdbx_strand_id
1 'polypeptide(L)' 'MNKDIFEGKWEQMRGEAQKTWGKLTNEDLEIVKGDAKILVGKLQEKYGMTKEAAEKAIEDLKGKIKK' A
#
# COMPACT_ATOMS: atom_id res chain seq x y z
N MET A 1 -4.57 -5.93 -14.41
CA MET A 1 -3.96 -7.27 -14.36
C MET A 1 -2.61 -7.23 -13.65
N ASN A 2 -2.55 -6.91 -12.35
CA ASN A 2 -1.28 -6.89 -11.58
C ASN A 2 -1.53 -7.10 -10.07
N LYS A 3 -2.55 -7.91 -9.71
CA LYS A 3 -2.81 -8.22 -8.30
C LYS A 3 -1.73 -9.14 -7.74
N ASP A 4 -1.31 -10.13 -8.53
CA ASP A 4 -0.36 -11.18 -8.14
C ASP A 4 1.05 -10.65 -7.81
N ILE A 5 1.51 -9.60 -8.51
CA ILE A 5 2.82 -8.98 -8.23
C ILE A 5 2.79 -8.22 -6.91
N PHE A 6 1.65 -7.61 -6.57
CA PHE A 6 1.55 -6.82 -5.36
C PHE A 6 1.61 -7.70 -4.12
N GLU A 7 0.94 -8.86 -4.14
CA GLU A 7 0.96 -9.83 -3.05
C GLU A 7 2.36 -10.43 -2.85
N GLY A 8 2.98 -10.95 -3.91
CA GLY A 8 4.30 -11.59 -3.81
C GLY A 8 5.45 -10.66 -3.39
N LYS A 9 5.29 -9.34 -3.56
CA LYS A 9 6.28 -8.33 -3.11
C LYS A 9 5.82 -7.57 -1.87
N TRP A 10 4.64 -7.86 -1.33
CA TRP A 10 4.04 -7.07 -0.25
C TRP A 10 4.91 -7.06 1.00
N GLU A 11 5.52 -8.18 1.36
CA GLU A 11 6.42 -8.25 2.51
C GLU A 11 7.61 -7.28 2.39
N GLN A 12 8.18 -7.14 1.19
CA GLN A 12 9.25 -6.16 0.93
C GLN A 12 8.69 -4.72 0.94
N MET A 13 7.48 -4.53 0.40
CA MET A 13 6.80 -3.23 0.37
C MET A 13 6.32 -2.75 1.72
N ARG A 14 6.05 -3.65 2.68
CA ARG A 14 5.52 -3.32 4.01
C ARG A 14 6.41 -2.31 4.74
N GLY A 15 7.73 -2.51 4.71
CA GLY A 15 8.67 -1.61 5.38
C GLY A 15 8.64 -0.19 4.79
N GLU A 16 8.66 -0.08 3.46
CA GLU A 16 8.57 1.22 2.77
C GLU A 16 7.18 1.85 2.90
N ALA A 17 6.13 1.04 2.92
CA ALA A 17 4.76 1.48 3.18
C ALA A 17 4.63 2.09 4.57
N GLN A 18 5.22 1.45 5.60
CA GLN A 18 5.22 1.96 6.97
C GLN A 18 5.99 3.29 7.08
N LYS A 19 7.11 3.42 6.37
CA LYS A 19 7.87 4.69 6.31
C LYS A 19 7.12 5.79 5.58
N THR A 20 6.51 5.46 4.44
CA THR A 20 5.78 6.42 3.58
C THR A 20 4.49 6.88 4.26
N TRP A 21 3.80 5.94 4.90
CA TRP A 21 2.51 6.16 5.54
C TRP A 21 2.60 5.85 7.03
N GLY A 22 3.31 6.67 7.80
CA GLY A 22 3.50 6.48 9.25
C GLY A 22 2.23 6.36 10.11
N LYS A 23 1.05 6.77 9.61
CA LYS A 23 -0.25 6.51 10.27
C LYS A 23 -0.81 5.09 10.06
N LEU A 24 -0.27 4.33 9.10
CA LEU A 24 -0.61 2.91 8.93
C LEU A 24 0.22 2.12 9.94
N THR A 25 -0.46 1.40 10.83
CA THR A 25 0.22 0.54 11.80
C THR A 25 0.65 -0.76 11.14
N ASN A 26 1.50 -1.51 11.85
CA ASN A 26 1.87 -2.85 11.42
C ASN A 26 0.65 -3.76 11.24
N GLU A 27 -0.37 -3.62 12.07
CA GLU A 27 -1.64 -4.34 11.96
C GLU A 27 -2.42 -3.94 10.70
N ASP A 28 -2.51 -2.64 10.39
CA ASP A 28 -3.17 -2.17 9.16
C ASP A 28 -2.49 -2.79 7.92
N LEU A 29 -1.16 -2.85 7.91
CA LEU A 29 -0.37 -3.44 6.82
C LEU A 29 -0.48 -4.97 6.76
N GLU A 30 -0.73 -5.64 7.89
CA GLU A 30 -1.03 -7.08 7.92
C GLU A 30 -2.42 -7.39 7.39
N ILE A 31 -3.42 -6.54 7.66
CA ILE A 31 -4.76 -6.69 7.10
C ILE A 31 -4.73 -6.51 5.58
N VAL A 32 -3.89 -5.61 5.07
CA VAL A 32 -3.71 -5.41 3.63
C VAL A 32 -3.29 -6.70 2.95
N LYS A 33 -2.36 -7.47 3.55
CA LYS A 33 -1.97 -8.81 3.09
C LYS A 33 -1.63 -8.91 1.58
N GLY A 34 -1.19 -7.80 0.98
CA GLY A 34 -0.92 -7.75 -0.45
C GLY A 34 -2.14 -7.55 -1.35
N ASP A 35 -3.28 -7.09 -0.83
CA ASP A 35 -4.40 -6.60 -1.62
C ASP A 35 -4.39 -5.07 -1.70
N ALA A 36 -4.07 -4.56 -2.90
CA ALA A 36 -4.04 -3.13 -3.18
C ALA A 36 -5.37 -2.43 -2.88
N LYS A 37 -6.52 -3.11 -3.06
CA LYS A 37 -7.83 -2.52 -2.76
C LYS A 37 -8.01 -2.24 -1.27
N ILE A 38 -7.54 -3.15 -0.42
CA ILE A 38 -7.59 -2.96 1.04
C ILE A 38 -6.70 -1.79 1.44
N LEU A 39 -5.50 -1.69 0.86
CA LEU A 39 -4.61 -0.56 1.11
C LEU A 39 -5.21 0.77 0.66
N VAL A 40 -5.86 0.80 -0.52
CA VAL A 40 -6.63 1.97 -0.98
C VAL A 40 -7.71 2.36 0.03
N GLY A 41 -8.47 1.40 0.57
CA GLY A 41 -9.45 1.64 1.63
C GLY A 41 -8.82 2.29 2.87
N LYS A 42 -7.74 1.68 3.39
CA LYS A 42 -7.02 2.19 4.56
C LYS A 42 -6.45 3.60 4.35
N LEU A 43 -5.94 3.89 3.16
CA LEU A 43 -5.44 5.22 2.80
C LEU A 43 -6.56 6.27 2.76
N GLN A 44 -7.72 5.91 2.21
CA GLN A 44 -8.90 6.78 2.27
C GLN A 44 -9.35 7.02 3.72
N GLU A 45 -9.43 5.98 4.56
CA GLU A 45 -9.89 6.09 5.95
C GLU A 45 -8.92 6.87 6.85
N LYS A 46 -7.61 6.62 6.76
CA LYS A 46 -6.60 7.18 7.68
C LYS A 46 -6.07 8.54 7.24
N TYR A 47 -6.07 8.80 5.92
CA TYR A 47 -5.51 10.02 5.34
C TYR A 47 -6.55 10.88 4.62
N GLY A 48 -7.79 10.44 4.47
CA GLY A 48 -8.81 11.17 3.72
C GLY A 48 -8.48 11.30 2.24
N MET A 49 -7.64 10.41 1.70
CA MET A 49 -7.27 10.43 0.29
C MET A 49 -8.47 10.11 -0.59
N THR A 50 -8.48 10.61 -1.82
CA THR A 50 -9.39 10.08 -2.85
C THR A 50 -8.88 8.72 -3.32
N LYS A 51 -9.76 7.91 -3.90
CA LYS A 51 -9.39 6.61 -4.48
C LYS A 51 -8.22 6.74 -5.46
N GLU A 52 -8.27 7.70 -6.38
CA GLU A 52 -7.20 7.93 -7.37
C GLU A 52 -5.87 8.32 -6.71
N ALA A 53 -5.90 9.18 -5.69
CA ALA A 53 -4.69 9.57 -4.97
C ALA A 53 -4.07 8.37 -4.24
N ALA A 54 -4.91 7.53 -3.62
CA ALA A 54 -4.46 6.32 -2.96
C ALA A 54 -3.89 5.29 -3.95
N GLU A 55 -4.57 5.06 -5.09
CA GLU A 55 -4.08 4.18 -6.16
C GLU A 55 -2.72 4.66 -6.69
N LYS A 56 -2.58 5.96 -6.94
CA LYS A 56 -1.30 6.57 -7.37
C LYS A 56 -0.20 6.41 -6.33
N ALA A 57 -0.51 6.58 -5.03
CA ALA A 57 0.45 6.40 -3.96
C ALA A 57 0.96 4.95 -3.88
N ILE A 58 0.10 3.96 -4.16
CA ILE A 58 0.49 2.55 -4.23
C ILE A 58 1.36 2.28 -5.46
N GLU A 59 1.07 2.90 -6.60
CA GLU A 59 1.94 2.79 -7.78
C GLU A 59 3.33 3.39 -7.53
N ASP A 60 3.41 4.53 -6.85
CA ASP A 60 4.69 5.15 -6.45
C ASP A 60 5.49 4.22 -5.53
N LEU A 61 4.82 3.58 -4.56
CA LEU A 61 5.44 2.58 -3.70
C LEU A 61 5.99 1.39 -4.49
N LYS A 62 5.20 0.87 -5.45
CA LYS A 62 5.66 -0.23 -6.34
C LYS A 62 6.88 0.20 -7.16
N GLY A 63 6.93 1.45 -7.61
CA GLY A 63 8.06 2.02 -8.34
C GLY A 63 9.34 2.09 -7.50
N LYS A 64 9.24 2.45 -6.22
CA LYS A 64 10.39 2.52 -5.30
C LYS A 64 11.07 1.17 -5.06
N ILE A 65 10.33 0.08 -5.11
CA ILE A 65 10.84 -1.29 -4.85
C ILE A 65 11.43 -1.94 -6.11
N LYS A 66 11.15 -1.39 -7.29
CA LYS A 66 11.63 -1.92 -8.58
C LYS A 66 13.03 -1.39 -8.97
N LYS A 67 13.61 -0.52 -8.15
CA LYS A 67 14.89 0.17 -8.40
C LYS A 67 15.96 -0.38 -7.46
#